data_AF-A0A9W6SVT1-F1
#
_entry.id   AF-A0A9W6SVT1-F1
#
_cell.length_a   1.000
_cell.length_b   1.000
_cell.length_c   1.000
_cell.angle_alpha   90.00
_cell.angle_beta   90.00
_cell.angle_gamma   90.00
#
_symmetry.space_group_name_H-M   'P 1'
#
loop_
_entity.id
_entity.type
_entity.pdbx_description
1 polymer ?
#
loop_
_entity_poly.entity_id
_entity_poly.type
_entity_poly.pdbx_seq_one_letter_code
_entity_poly.pdbx_strand_id
1 'polypeptide(L)'
;MSSSLPHLPTSPTSHGRVRTSVPDTKSAIDRSIPEFPAAKSIDEDNYFRLHRPPPYLSQISRDCADFINFHHQDNRRIVLVTSGGTTVPLENNTVRFIDNFSAGTRGATSAEYFLENGYAVIFLHREFSLLPYSRHYSHNTNCFLDYMKENENGNVEVNDEYQKEMLVVLRKYRYAQDNNLLLLVPFTTVHQYLFTLKLIAQELSVTGSESLFYLAAAVSDFFLPSSRVPEHKIQSQESGGKLVVDLEPVPKFLSRLVDSWAPISMIVSFKLETDNSILIKKARGALERYSHQLVIGNLLQTRKKEVVFVTQTDETC
;
A
#
# COMPACT_ATOMS: atom_id res chain seq x y z
N MET A 1 -17.84 -8.41 -52.70
CA MET A 1 -17.59 -9.20 -51.47
C MET A 1 -16.41 -8.55 -50.75
N SER A 2 -16.66 -7.56 -49.88
CA SER A 2 -15.63 -7.01 -49.00
C SER A 2 -15.83 -7.59 -47.61
N SER A 3 -14.92 -8.48 -47.22
CA SER A 3 -14.86 -9.09 -45.90
C SER A 3 -14.50 -8.05 -44.85
N SER A 4 -15.45 -7.75 -43.97
CA SER A 4 -15.24 -6.99 -42.75
C SER A 4 -14.29 -7.73 -41.82
N LEU A 5 -13.19 -7.06 -41.44
CA LEU A 5 -12.31 -7.50 -40.37
C LEU A 5 -13.08 -7.48 -39.03
N PRO A 6 -12.92 -8.49 -38.16
CA PRO A 6 -13.54 -8.48 -36.85
C PRO A 6 -12.89 -7.42 -35.95
N HIS A 7 -13.74 -6.60 -35.32
CA HIS A 7 -13.33 -5.69 -34.25
C HIS A 7 -12.62 -6.46 -33.13
N LEU A 8 -11.35 -6.14 -32.87
CA LEU A 8 -10.72 -6.52 -31.61
C LEU A 8 -11.46 -5.85 -30.45
N PRO A 9 -11.72 -6.55 -29.34
CA PRO A 9 -12.25 -5.92 -28.14
C PRO A 9 -11.24 -4.89 -27.63
N THR A 10 -11.73 -3.67 -27.42
CA THR A 10 -11.01 -2.59 -26.75
C THR A 10 -10.58 -3.06 -25.36
N SER A 11 -9.27 -3.04 -25.11
CA SER A 11 -8.65 -3.20 -23.80
C SER A 11 -9.40 -2.38 -22.73
N PRO A 12 -9.55 -2.88 -21.49
CA PRO A 12 -10.16 -2.09 -20.43
C PRO A 12 -9.39 -0.76 -20.30
N THR A 13 -10.16 0.31 -20.24
CA THR A 13 -9.73 1.70 -20.09
C THR A 13 -8.55 1.81 -19.15
N SER A 14 -7.44 2.39 -19.61
CA SER A 14 -6.39 2.88 -18.72
C SER A 14 -7.00 3.99 -17.86
N HIS A 15 -7.51 3.65 -16.68
CA HIS A 15 -7.86 4.64 -15.67
C HIS A 15 -6.65 5.55 -15.50
N GLY A 16 -6.86 6.87 -15.63
CA GLY A 16 -5.78 7.86 -15.58
C GLY A 16 -4.93 7.60 -14.35
N ARG A 17 -3.67 7.21 -14.55
CA ARG A 17 -2.84 6.66 -13.48
C ARG A 17 -2.60 7.74 -12.43
N VAL A 18 -3.19 7.59 -11.25
CA VAL A 18 -3.02 8.51 -10.13
C VAL A 18 -1.52 8.59 -9.79
N ARG A 19 -1.01 9.82 -9.70
CA ARG A 19 0.36 10.14 -9.27
C ARG A 19 0.28 10.70 -7.85
N THR A 20 1.03 10.14 -6.93
CA THR A 20 1.02 10.46 -5.49
C THR A 20 2.34 11.01 -4.97
N SER A 21 3.43 10.77 -5.70
CA SER A 21 4.78 11.23 -5.38
C SER A 21 5.00 12.72 -5.61
N VAL A 22 4.06 13.38 -6.31
CA VAL A 22 4.05 14.83 -6.54
C VAL A 22 2.97 15.43 -5.64
N PRO A 23 3.31 16.03 -4.48
CA PRO A 23 2.32 16.63 -3.60
C PRO A 23 1.67 17.87 -4.24
N ASP A 24 0.37 18.09 -3.98
CA ASP A 24 -0.30 19.34 -4.33
C ASP A 24 0.10 20.42 -3.33
N THR A 25 0.91 21.37 -3.80
CA THR A 25 1.50 22.41 -2.97
C THR A 25 0.47 23.40 -2.42
N LYS A 26 -0.73 23.51 -3.03
CA LYS A 26 -1.75 24.50 -2.67
C LYS A 26 -2.62 24.11 -1.47
N SER A 27 -2.69 22.82 -1.11
CA SER A 27 -3.66 22.29 -0.14
C SER A 27 -3.05 21.89 1.22
N ALA A 28 -1.76 22.10 1.42
CA ALA A 28 -0.99 21.39 2.44
C ALA A 28 -0.66 22.16 3.73
N ILE A 29 -1.07 23.42 3.86
CA ILE A 29 -1.04 24.14 5.15
C ILE A 29 -2.45 24.58 5.52
N ASP A 30 -2.90 24.17 6.70
CA ASP A 30 -4.09 24.72 7.33
C ASP A 30 -3.74 25.27 8.72
N ARG A 31 -3.64 26.61 8.80
CA ARG A 31 -3.30 27.32 10.04
C ARG A 31 -4.51 27.53 10.96
N SER A 32 -5.68 27.01 10.60
CA SER A 32 -6.90 27.10 11.43
C SER A 32 -7.05 25.96 12.45
N ILE A 33 -6.15 24.96 12.40
CA ILE A 33 -6.19 23.78 13.26
C ILE A 33 -5.52 24.08 14.62
N PRO A 34 -6.22 23.94 15.76
CA PRO A 34 -5.63 24.13 17.10
C PRO A 34 -4.65 23.02 17.48
N GLU A 35 -3.77 23.27 18.46
CA GLU A 35 -2.85 22.24 19.00
C GLU A 35 -3.58 21.24 19.91
N PHE A 36 -3.20 19.96 19.83
CA PHE A 36 -3.83 18.89 20.61
C PHE A 36 -2.90 18.30 21.68
N PRO A 37 -3.43 17.93 22.85
CA PRO A 37 -2.77 17.00 23.77
C PRO A 37 -2.78 15.56 23.22
N ALA A 38 -2.00 14.67 23.84
CA ALA A 38 -1.80 13.29 23.37
C ALA A 38 -3.09 12.46 23.15
N ALA A 39 -3.04 11.61 22.12
CA ALA A 39 -4.19 10.96 21.48
C ALA A 39 -5.12 10.14 22.40
N LYS A 40 -6.43 10.39 22.30
CA LYS A 40 -7.59 9.61 22.78
C LYS A 40 -8.41 9.07 21.57
N SER A 41 -9.40 8.20 21.79
CA SER A 41 -10.25 7.66 20.70
C SER A 41 -11.02 8.72 19.89
N ILE A 42 -11.28 9.89 20.50
CA ILE A 42 -11.84 11.08 19.84
C ILE A 42 -10.87 11.65 18.78
N ASP A 43 -9.57 11.41 18.90
CA ASP A 43 -8.54 12.03 18.05
C ASP A 43 -8.40 11.35 16.67
N GLU A 44 -8.88 10.13 16.52
CA GLU A 44 -8.84 9.40 15.24
C GLU A 44 -9.84 9.97 14.21
N ASP A 45 -11.05 10.33 14.65
CA ASP A 45 -12.00 11.06 13.79
C ASP A 45 -11.58 12.51 13.58
N ASN A 46 -10.97 13.12 14.61
CA ASN A 46 -10.42 14.46 14.49
C ASN A 46 -9.35 14.52 13.40
N TYR A 47 -8.48 13.51 13.28
CA TYR A 47 -7.48 13.48 12.21
C TYR A 47 -8.10 13.71 10.83
N PHE A 48 -9.14 12.94 10.47
CA PHE A 48 -9.80 13.05 9.16
C PHE A 48 -10.67 14.31 9.01
N ARG A 49 -11.16 14.89 10.11
CA ARG A 49 -11.94 16.14 10.09
C ARG A 49 -11.05 17.37 9.93
N LEU A 50 -9.86 17.32 10.51
CA LEU A 50 -8.94 18.45 10.57
C LEU A 50 -7.98 18.50 9.38
N HIS A 51 -7.72 17.37 8.74
CA HIS A 51 -6.86 17.33 7.57
C HIS A 51 -7.69 17.22 6.28
N ARG A 52 -7.26 17.91 5.23
CA ARG A 52 -7.94 17.84 3.92
C ARG A 52 -7.67 16.50 3.25
N PRO A 53 -8.66 15.84 2.64
CA PRO A 53 -8.44 14.60 1.91
C PRO A 53 -7.58 14.85 0.65
N PRO A 54 -6.81 13.84 0.18
CA PRO A 54 -6.13 13.92 -1.10
C PRO A 54 -7.11 14.19 -2.26
N PRO A 55 -6.77 15.04 -3.24
CA PRO A 55 -7.70 15.45 -4.29
C PRO A 55 -8.12 14.31 -5.22
N TYR A 56 -7.31 13.25 -5.32
CA TYR A 56 -7.59 12.06 -6.14
C TYR A 56 -8.50 11.03 -5.45
N LEU A 57 -8.91 11.27 -4.20
CA LEU A 57 -9.62 10.27 -3.40
C LEU A 57 -10.98 9.88 -4.02
N SER A 58 -11.67 10.82 -4.67
CA SER A 58 -12.93 10.56 -5.39
C SER A 58 -12.75 9.64 -6.59
N GLN A 59 -11.62 9.73 -7.30
CA GLN A 59 -11.29 8.81 -8.39
C GLN A 59 -11.07 7.39 -7.84
N ILE A 60 -10.30 7.27 -6.75
CA ILE A 60 -10.07 5.97 -6.09
C ILE A 60 -11.37 5.35 -5.59
N SER A 61 -12.30 6.14 -5.03
CA SER A 61 -13.64 5.67 -4.62
C SER A 61 -14.35 4.98 -5.77
N ARG A 62 -14.41 5.63 -6.94
CA ARG A 62 -15.07 5.07 -8.13
C ARG A 62 -14.39 3.79 -8.59
N ASP A 63 -13.06 3.82 -8.74
CA ASP A 63 -12.31 2.67 -9.21
C ASP A 63 -12.43 1.47 -8.26
N CYS A 64 -12.44 1.71 -6.94
CA CYS A 64 -12.66 0.66 -5.94
C CYS A 64 -14.09 0.14 -5.96
N ALA A 65 -15.09 1.01 -6.01
CA ALA A 65 -16.49 0.62 -6.06
C ALA A 65 -16.78 -0.23 -7.31
N ASP A 66 -16.30 0.17 -8.48
CA ASP A 66 -16.47 -0.58 -9.72
C ASP A 66 -15.79 -1.96 -9.65
N PHE A 67 -14.56 -2.01 -9.12
CA PHE A 67 -13.82 -3.26 -8.93
C PHE A 67 -14.51 -4.20 -7.93
N ILE A 68 -14.97 -3.67 -6.79
CA ILE A 68 -15.65 -4.43 -5.75
C ILE A 68 -16.98 -4.97 -6.28
N ASN A 69 -17.78 -4.13 -6.93
CA ASN A 69 -19.07 -4.53 -7.49
C ASN A 69 -18.91 -5.63 -8.55
N PHE A 70 -17.91 -5.51 -9.43
CA PHE A 70 -17.61 -6.52 -10.44
C PHE A 70 -17.35 -7.91 -9.81
N HIS A 71 -16.50 -7.98 -8.78
CA HIS A 71 -16.14 -9.25 -8.14
C HIS A 71 -17.19 -9.77 -7.15
N HIS A 72 -17.94 -8.87 -6.52
CA HIS A 72 -19.01 -9.23 -5.60
C HIS A 72 -20.16 -9.95 -6.32
N GLN A 73 -20.48 -9.54 -7.56
CA GLN A 73 -21.48 -10.22 -8.40
C GLN A 73 -21.13 -11.70 -8.67
N ASP A 74 -19.84 -12.00 -8.78
CA ASP A 74 -19.33 -13.36 -9.03
C ASP A 74 -18.97 -14.11 -7.75
N ASN A 75 -19.33 -13.59 -6.56
CA ASN A 75 -18.97 -14.16 -5.25
C ASN A 75 -17.46 -14.40 -5.10
N ARG A 76 -16.61 -13.55 -5.70
CA ARG A 76 -15.16 -13.67 -5.58
C ARG A 76 -14.67 -12.95 -4.33
N ARG A 77 -13.83 -13.65 -3.56
CA ARG A 77 -13.15 -13.08 -2.39
C ARG A 77 -12.20 -11.95 -2.78
N ILE A 78 -12.22 -10.86 -2.02
CA ILE A 78 -11.40 -9.67 -2.28
C ILE A 78 -10.40 -9.47 -1.16
N VAL A 79 -9.14 -9.18 -1.49
CA VAL A 79 -8.13 -8.82 -0.51
C VAL A 79 -7.57 -7.43 -0.78
N LEU A 80 -7.54 -6.59 0.25
CA LEU A 80 -6.73 -5.39 0.28
C LEU A 80 -5.33 -5.74 0.77
N VAL A 81 -4.34 -5.66 -0.10
CA VAL A 81 -2.93 -5.80 0.25
C VAL A 81 -2.31 -4.41 0.34
N THR A 82 -1.79 -4.04 1.51
CA THR A 82 -0.98 -2.81 1.65
C THR A 82 0.51 -3.13 1.52
N SER A 83 1.27 -2.30 0.78
CA SER A 83 2.68 -2.59 0.48
C SER A 83 3.56 -1.33 0.39
N GLY A 84 4.83 -1.47 0.76
CA GLY A 84 5.80 -0.36 0.73
C GLY A 84 5.75 0.55 1.96
N GLY A 85 6.62 1.56 1.96
CA GLY A 85 6.78 2.50 3.07
C GLY A 85 6.01 3.81 2.87
N THR A 86 5.48 4.37 3.96
CA THR A 86 4.94 5.74 3.94
C THR A 86 6.03 6.77 4.23
N THR A 87 5.89 7.95 3.63
CA THR A 87 6.72 9.11 3.97
C THR A 87 6.02 10.11 4.88
N VAL A 88 6.81 10.86 5.62
CA VAL A 88 6.40 12.06 6.36
C VAL A 88 7.16 13.25 5.79
N PRO A 89 6.52 14.09 4.98
CA PRO A 89 7.12 15.34 4.52
C PRO A 89 7.51 16.23 5.70
N LEU A 90 8.71 16.82 5.64
CA LEU A 90 9.15 17.81 6.63
C LEU A 90 8.84 19.23 6.19
N GLU A 91 8.54 19.43 4.90
CA GLU A 91 8.14 20.70 4.30
C GLU A 91 7.03 20.47 3.28
N ASN A 92 6.18 21.49 3.06
CA ASN A 92 5.11 21.43 2.07
C ASN A 92 5.66 21.35 0.65
N ASN A 93 6.56 22.28 0.29
CA ASN A 93 7.41 22.11 -0.88
C ASN A 93 8.49 21.09 -0.53
N THR A 94 8.09 19.81 -0.55
CA THR A 94 8.85 18.73 0.05
C THR A 94 10.21 18.58 -0.61
N VAL A 95 11.26 18.88 0.15
CA VAL A 95 12.65 18.56 -0.22
C VAL A 95 13.14 17.40 0.64
N ARG A 96 12.69 17.33 1.90
CA ARG A 96 13.06 16.29 2.86
C ARG A 96 11.82 15.59 3.38
N PHE A 97 11.98 14.30 3.65
CA PHE A 97 10.95 13.48 4.28
C PHE A 97 11.60 12.38 5.12
N ILE A 98 10.86 11.91 6.12
CA ILE A 98 11.18 10.67 6.83
C ILE A 98 10.52 9.54 6.04
N ASP A 99 11.23 8.43 5.80
CA ASP A 99 10.69 7.27 5.09
C ASP A 99 10.82 6.02 5.96
N ASN A 100 9.77 5.20 5.95
CA ASN A 100 9.79 3.89 6.58
C ASN A 100 10.30 2.86 5.56
N PHE A 101 11.43 2.22 5.84
CA PHE A 101 12.06 1.30 4.89
C PHE A 101 11.16 0.10 4.55
N SER A 102 10.68 0.03 3.31
CA SER A 102 10.04 -1.15 2.74
C SER A 102 10.06 -1.10 1.21
N ALA A 103 10.78 -2.03 0.59
CA ALA A 103 10.81 -2.17 -0.87
C ALA A 103 9.48 -2.69 -1.45
N GLY A 104 8.58 -3.22 -0.61
CA GLY A 104 7.31 -3.80 -1.06
C GLY A 104 7.36 -5.27 -1.49
N THR A 105 8.48 -5.97 -1.28
CA THR A 105 8.62 -7.39 -1.69
C THR A 105 7.52 -8.27 -1.10
N ARG A 106 7.26 -8.15 0.21
CA ARG A 106 6.26 -8.97 0.89
C ARG A 106 4.87 -8.76 0.30
N GLY A 107 4.44 -7.50 0.17
CA GLY A 107 3.13 -7.19 -0.40
C GLY A 107 3.02 -7.66 -1.85
N ALA A 108 3.99 -7.31 -2.70
CA ALA A 108 3.96 -7.66 -4.13
C ALA A 108 3.95 -9.19 -4.36
N THR A 109 4.77 -9.94 -3.61
CA THR A 109 4.76 -11.40 -3.67
C THR A 109 3.45 -11.97 -3.13
N SER A 110 2.93 -11.46 -2.01
CA SER A 110 1.68 -11.98 -1.44
C SER A 110 0.48 -11.74 -2.36
N ALA A 111 0.45 -10.61 -3.05
CA ALA A 111 -0.56 -10.32 -4.06
C ALA A 111 -0.55 -11.35 -5.21
N GLU A 112 0.63 -11.76 -5.70
CA GLU A 112 0.74 -12.86 -6.70
C GLU A 112 0.14 -14.16 -6.16
N TYR A 113 0.46 -14.55 -4.91
CA TYR A 113 -0.11 -15.74 -4.30
C TYR A 113 -1.63 -15.65 -4.09
N PHE A 114 -2.17 -14.49 -3.71
CA PHE A 114 -3.61 -14.29 -3.59
C PHE A 114 -4.32 -14.45 -4.94
N LEU A 115 -3.78 -13.83 -6.00
CA LEU A 115 -4.30 -13.96 -7.37
C LEU A 115 -4.30 -15.43 -7.83
N GLU A 116 -3.22 -16.16 -7.55
CA GLU A 116 -3.10 -17.59 -7.87
C GLU A 116 -4.08 -18.48 -7.09
N ASN A 117 -4.54 -18.01 -5.92
CA ASN A 117 -5.55 -18.70 -5.10
C ASN A 117 -6.97 -18.14 -5.31
N GLY A 118 -7.20 -17.42 -6.42
CA GLY A 118 -8.53 -17.00 -6.86
C GLY A 118 -9.09 -15.76 -6.18
N TYR A 119 -8.28 -15.00 -5.44
CA TYR A 119 -8.70 -13.70 -4.91
C TYR A 119 -8.63 -12.61 -6.00
N ALA A 120 -9.51 -11.62 -5.89
CA ALA A 120 -9.28 -10.31 -6.49
C ALA A 120 -8.47 -9.45 -5.51
N VAL A 121 -7.50 -8.68 -6.01
CA VAL A 121 -6.55 -7.93 -5.19
C VAL A 121 -6.66 -6.43 -5.44
N ILE A 122 -6.96 -5.67 -4.38
CA ILE A 122 -6.71 -4.23 -4.33
C ILE A 122 -5.31 -4.04 -3.73
N PHE A 123 -4.38 -3.51 -4.51
CA PHE A 123 -2.98 -3.35 -4.14
C PHE A 123 -2.66 -1.90 -3.82
N LEU A 124 -2.87 -1.53 -2.56
CA LEU A 124 -2.54 -0.21 -2.01
C LEU A 124 -1.03 -0.13 -1.74
N HIS A 125 -0.28 0.60 -2.57
CA HIS A 125 1.18 0.49 -2.58
C HIS A 125 1.89 1.84 -2.63
N ARG A 126 3.10 1.90 -2.06
CA ARG A 126 4.00 3.05 -2.24
C ARG A 126 4.32 3.22 -3.72
N GLU A 127 4.07 4.39 -4.29
CA GLU A 127 4.44 4.69 -5.68
C GLU A 127 5.94 4.46 -5.88
N PHE A 128 6.28 3.78 -6.99
CA PHE A 128 7.62 3.30 -7.34
C PHE A 128 8.20 2.17 -6.47
N SER A 129 7.44 1.62 -5.52
CA SER A 129 7.80 0.35 -4.88
C SER A 129 7.50 -0.85 -5.78
N LEU A 130 7.89 -2.04 -5.35
CA LEU A 130 7.63 -3.29 -6.05
C LEU A 130 6.13 -3.51 -6.29
N LEU A 131 5.78 -3.82 -7.55
CA LEU A 131 4.44 -4.24 -7.94
C LEU A 131 4.41 -5.75 -8.24
N PRO A 132 3.24 -6.41 -8.10
CA PRO A 132 3.05 -7.79 -8.54
C PRO A 132 3.48 -7.94 -10.01
N TYR A 133 4.17 -9.02 -10.32
CA TYR A 133 4.74 -9.37 -11.63
C TYR A 133 5.90 -8.48 -12.10
N SER A 134 5.85 -7.15 -11.94
CA SER A 134 6.99 -6.29 -12.33
C SER A 134 8.18 -6.45 -11.40
N ARG A 135 7.97 -6.92 -10.17
CA ARG A 135 9.01 -7.13 -9.16
C ARG A 135 10.10 -8.11 -9.55
N HIS A 136 9.83 -8.98 -10.51
CA HIS A 136 10.82 -9.92 -11.05
C HIS A 136 11.91 -9.18 -11.86
N TYR A 137 11.63 -7.94 -12.29
CA TYR A 137 12.50 -7.18 -13.20
C TYR A 137 13.00 -5.83 -12.68
N SER A 138 12.41 -5.27 -11.61
CA SER A 138 12.55 -3.84 -11.23
C SER A 138 13.60 -3.54 -10.14
N HIS A 139 14.09 -4.56 -9.43
CA HIS A 139 15.11 -4.42 -8.36
C HIS A 139 16.22 -5.47 -8.44
N ASN A 140 16.38 -6.10 -9.61
CA ASN A 140 17.60 -6.80 -9.93
C ASN A 140 18.71 -5.77 -10.25
N THR A 141 19.96 -6.19 -10.19
CA THR A 141 21.10 -5.37 -10.64
C THR A 141 21.10 -5.13 -12.15
N ASN A 142 20.26 -5.86 -12.88
CA ASN A 142 20.20 -5.84 -14.33
C ASN A 142 19.29 -4.70 -14.80
N CYS A 143 19.70 -4.00 -15.84
CA CYS A 143 18.81 -3.08 -16.55
C CYS A 143 17.65 -3.87 -17.18
N PHE A 144 16.48 -3.25 -17.33
CA PHE A 144 15.36 -3.87 -18.05
C PHE A 144 15.75 -4.29 -19.49
N LEU A 145 16.66 -3.55 -20.13
CA LEU A 145 17.14 -3.85 -21.47
C LEU A 145 18.03 -5.10 -21.53
N ASP A 146 18.60 -5.54 -20.40
CA ASP A 146 19.44 -6.75 -20.34
C ASP A 146 18.62 -8.03 -20.52
N TYR A 147 17.28 -7.95 -20.40
CA TYR A 147 16.36 -9.06 -20.69
C TYR A 147 16.06 -9.22 -22.17
N MET A 148 16.52 -8.31 -23.03
CA MET A 148 16.14 -8.24 -24.43
C MET A 148 17.33 -8.47 -25.35
N LYS A 149 17.07 -9.04 -26.53
CA LYS A 149 17.98 -9.09 -27.68
C LYS A 149 17.24 -8.66 -28.95
N GLU A 150 18.02 -8.26 -29.94
CA GLU A 150 17.52 -8.05 -31.29
C GLU A 150 17.57 -9.38 -32.05
N ASN A 151 16.48 -9.73 -32.73
CA ASN A 151 16.44 -10.92 -33.58
C ASN A 151 16.88 -10.65 -35.02
N GLU A 152 17.00 -11.70 -35.84
CA GLU A 152 17.48 -11.59 -37.23
C GLU A 152 16.62 -10.66 -38.11
N ASN A 153 15.37 -10.41 -37.71
CA ASN A 153 14.44 -9.53 -38.42
C ASN A 153 14.46 -8.08 -37.90
N GLY A 154 15.37 -7.73 -36.97
CA GLY A 154 15.45 -6.41 -36.33
C GLY A 154 14.37 -6.14 -35.29
N ASN A 155 13.68 -7.18 -34.81
CA ASN A 155 12.65 -7.04 -33.76
C ASN A 155 13.25 -7.34 -32.39
N VAL A 156 12.70 -6.70 -31.35
CA VAL A 156 13.06 -6.97 -29.96
C VAL A 156 12.41 -8.27 -29.51
N GLU A 157 13.21 -9.17 -28.94
CA GLU A 157 12.76 -10.41 -28.31
C GLU A 157 13.41 -10.60 -26.93
N VAL A 158 12.81 -11.44 -26.09
CA VAL A 158 13.39 -11.78 -24.78
C VAL A 158 14.60 -12.71 -24.99
N ASN A 159 15.68 -12.47 -24.25
CA ASN A 159 16.86 -13.31 -24.22
C ASN A 159 16.52 -14.78 -23.87
N ASP A 160 17.17 -15.74 -24.53
CA ASP A 160 16.81 -17.18 -24.44
C ASP A 160 16.90 -17.71 -23.01
N GLU A 161 17.83 -17.16 -22.22
CA GLU A 161 18.00 -17.46 -20.79
C GLU A 161 16.73 -17.16 -19.96
N TYR A 162 16.04 -16.05 -20.26
CA TYR A 162 14.90 -15.57 -19.49
C TYR A 162 13.54 -15.92 -20.11
N GLN A 163 13.51 -16.41 -21.36
CA GLN A 163 12.29 -16.73 -22.11
C GLN A 163 11.26 -17.53 -21.29
N LYS A 164 11.69 -18.64 -20.68
CA LYS A 164 10.78 -19.53 -19.94
C LYS A 164 10.19 -18.85 -18.70
N GLU A 165 11.03 -18.19 -17.90
CA GLU A 165 10.59 -17.53 -16.68
C GLU A 165 9.69 -16.33 -16.99
N MET A 166 10.09 -15.49 -17.95
CA MET A 166 9.32 -14.32 -18.37
C MET A 166 7.98 -14.71 -18.96
N LEU A 167 7.90 -15.80 -19.73
CA LEU A 167 6.63 -16.31 -20.27
C LEU A 167 5.66 -16.72 -19.16
N VAL A 168 6.13 -17.34 -18.08
CA VAL A 168 5.29 -17.70 -16.93
C VAL A 168 4.74 -16.45 -16.26
N VAL A 169 5.59 -15.46 -15.98
CA VAL A 169 5.18 -14.20 -15.35
C VAL A 169 4.21 -13.43 -16.26
N LEU A 170 4.49 -13.38 -17.57
CA LEU A 170 3.63 -12.72 -18.56
C LEU A 170 2.24 -13.36 -18.62
N ARG A 171 2.15 -14.69 -18.62
CA ARG A 171 0.87 -15.40 -18.61
C ARG A 171 0.06 -15.09 -17.36
N LYS A 172 0.69 -15.10 -16.18
CA LYS A 172 0.03 -14.74 -14.91
C LYS A 172 -0.44 -13.30 -14.91
N TYR A 173 0.40 -12.37 -15.37
CA TYR A 173 0.06 -10.95 -15.50
C TYR A 173 -1.13 -10.75 -16.46
N ARG A 174 -1.10 -11.37 -17.64
CA ARG A 174 -2.20 -11.29 -18.62
C ARG A 174 -3.49 -11.85 -18.06
N TYR A 175 -3.43 -13.02 -17.42
CA TYR A 175 -4.60 -13.58 -16.75
C TYR A 175 -5.21 -12.62 -15.71
N ALA A 176 -4.36 -11.98 -14.89
CA ALA A 176 -4.83 -10.98 -13.93
C ALA A 176 -5.46 -9.75 -14.59
N GLN A 177 -4.91 -9.28 -15.73
CA GLN A 177 -5.48 -8.16 -16.47
C GLN A 177 -6.80 -8.52 -17.17
N ASP A 178 -6.82 -9.64 -17.90
CA ASP A 178 -7.94 -10.06 -18.74
C ASP A 178 -9.18 -10.40 -17.89
N ASN A 179 -8.97 -10.82 -16.64
CA ASN A 179 -10.04 -11.13 -15.68
C ASN A 179 -10.27 -10.01 -14.65
N ASN A 180 -9.69 -8.82 -14.86
CA ASN A 180 -9.81 -7.66 -13.96
C ASN A 180 -9.50 -8.00 -12.48
N LEU A 181 -8.48 -8.82 -12.21
CA LEU A 181 -8.23 -9.35 -10.86
C LEU A 181 -7.34 -8.45 -9.99
N LEU A 182 -6.71 -7.42 -10.56
CA LEU A 182 -5.73 -6.58 -9.85
C LEU A 182 -6.00 -5.10 -10.05
N LEU A 183 -6.33 -4.39 -8.98
CA LEU A 183 -6.45 -2.93 -8.93
C LEU A 183 -5.23 -2.32 -8.22
N LEU A 184 -4.48 -1.46 -8.90
CA LEU A 184 -3.30 -0.79 -8.33
C LEU A 184 -3.68 0.59 -7.80
N VAL A 185 -3.51 0.81 -6.49
CA VAL A 185 -3.82 2.09 -5.84
C VAL A 185 -2.54 2.66 -5.22
N PRO A 186 -1.94 3.73 -5.78
CA PRO A 186 -0.70 4.28 -5.25
C PRO A 186 -0.94 5.17 -4.01
N PHE A 187 0.07 5.25 -3.14
CA PHE A 187 0.23 6.29 -2.11
C PHE A 187 1.71 6.67 -2.00
N THR A 188 2.02 7.78 -1.34
CA THR A 188 3.40 8.15 -0.98
C THR A 188 3.51 8.52 0.49
N THR A 189 2.68 9.44 0.97
CA THR A 189 2.74 9.92 2.37
C THR A 189 1.87 9.10 3.30
N VAL A 190 2.14 9.17 4.61
CA VAL A 190 1.29 8.56 5.64
C VAL A 190 -0.13 9.13 5.60
N HIS A 191 -0.28 10.42 5.32
CA HIS A 191 -1.57 11.08 5.18
C HIS A 191 -2.39 10.49 4.02
N GLN A 192 -1.77 10.34 2.84
CA GLN A 192 -2.39 9.70 1.69
C GLN A 192 -2.80 8.26 2.01
N TYR A 193 -1.89 7.49 2.60
CA TYR A 193 -2.16 6.12 3.02
C TYR A 193 -3.38 6.01 3.93
N LEU A 194 -3.49 6.86 4.95
CA LEU A 194 -4.58 6.81 5.93
C LEU A 194 -5.95 7.14 5.31
N PHE A 195 -6.04 8.19 4.49
CA PHE A 195 -7.28 8.55 3.81
C PHE A 195 -7.71 7.46 2.82
N THR A 196 -6.77 6.94 2.05
CA THR A 196 -7.05 5.89 1.06
C THR A 196 -7.42 4.56 1.74
N LEU A 197 -6.73 4.17 2.81
CA LEU A 197 -7.06 2.96 3.58
C LEU A 197 -8.47 3.05 4.16
N LYS A 198 -8.82 4.19 4.78
CA LYS A 198 -10.16 4.42 5.32
C LYS A 198 -11.23 4.26 4.25
N LEU A 199 -11.04 4.91 3.10
CA LEU A 199 -11.98 4.83 1.99
C LEU A 199 -12.16 3.39 1.50
N ILE A 200 -11.06 2.70 1.19
CA ILE A 200 -11.14 1.32 0.67
C ILE A 200 -11.78 0.40 1.72
N ALA A 201 -11.48 0.59 3.00
CA ALA A 201 -12.08 -0.20 4.06
C ALA A 201 -13.61 -0.05 4.11
N GLN A 202 -14.11 1.18 4.00
CA GLN A 202 -15.54 1.47 3.97
C GLN A 202 -16.21 0.89 2.72
N GLU A 203 -15.57 0.98 1.55
CA GLU A 203 -16.06 0.37 0.31
C GLU A 203 -16.11 -1.17 0.41
N LEU A 204 -15.09 -1.79 1.00
CA LEU A 204 -15.03 -3.26 1.17
C LEU A 204 -16.04 -3.79 2.20
N SER A 205 -16.53 -2.94 3.11
CA SER A 205 -17.45 -3.35 4.17
C SER A 205 -18.72 -4.05 3.63
N VAL A 206 -19.15 -3.70 2.41
CA VAL A 206 -20.32 -4.31 1.74
C VAL A 206 -20.14 -5.80 1.44
N THR A 207 -18.90 -6.27 1.34
CA THR A 207 -18.56 -7.68 1.06
C THR A 207 -18.46 -8.54 2.31
N GLY A 208 -18.53 -7.94 3.52
CA GLY A 208 -18.52 -8.65 4.78
C GLY A 208 -17.35 -9.62 4.93
N SER A 209 -17.65 -10.89 5.23
CA SER A 209 -16.67 -11.96 5.48
C SER A 209 -15.86 -12.37 4.25
N GLU A 210 -16.26 -11.96 3.05
CA GLU A 210 -15.55 -12.26 1.80
C GLU A 210 -14.39 -11.29 1.53
N SER A 211 -14.19 -10.30 2.41
CA SER A 211 -13.04 -9.39 2.36
C SER A 211 -11.95 -9.72 3.39
N LEU A 212 -10.71 -9.55 2.93
CA LEU A 212 -9.50 -9.73 3.72
C LEU A 212 -8.64 -8.45 3.67
N PHE A 213 -8.14 -8.02 4.82
CA PHE A 213 -7.13 -6.97 4.93
C PHE A 213 -5.79 -7.60 5.24
N TYR A 214 -4.82 -7.45 4.34
CA TYR A 214 -3.45 -7.92 4.50
C TYR A 214 -2.50 -6.71 4.58
N LEU A 215 -2.26 -6.25 5.80
CA LEU A 215 -1.66 -4.94 6.07
C LEU A 215 -0.13 -5.01 6.19
N ALA A 216 0.56 -5.16 5.07
CA ALA A 216 2.02 -5.32 5.01
C ALA A 216 2.81 -4.02 4.74
N ALA A 217 2.14 -2.86 4.66
CA ALA A 217 2.81 -1.57 4.54
C ALA A 217 3.59 -1.19 5.82
N ALA A 218 4.74 -0.54 5.64
CA ALA A 218 5.50 0.04 6.73
C ALA A 218 5.00 1.47 6.99
N VAL A 219 4.01 1.59 7.85
CA VAL A 219 3.35 2.86 8.19
C VAL A 219 4.19 3.62 9.22
N SER A 220 4.35 4.93 9.03
CA SER A 220 5.05 5.80 9.96
C SER A 220 4.31 5.88 11.29
N ASP A 221 5.04 5.68 12.41
CA ASP A 221 4.48 5.79 13.76
C ASP A 221 4.34 7.23 14.23
N PHE A 222 5.03 8.16 13.56
CA PHE A 222 5.07 9.58 13.87
C PHE A 222 4.83 10.40 12.60
N PHE A 223 4.27 11.60 12.74
CA PHE A 223 4.04 12.54 11.64
C PHE A 223 4.22 13.99 12.09
N LEU A 224 4.34 14.92 11.14
CA LEU A 224 4.35 16.35 11.41
C LEU A 224 2.93 16.90 11.13
N PRO A 225 2.23 17.49 12.12
CA PRO A 225 0.90 18.05 11.91
C PRO A 225 0.90 19.18 10.88
N SER A 226 -0.12 19.26 10.02
CA SER A 226 -0.20 20.27 8.94
C SER A 226 -0.13 21.73 9.44
N SER A 227 -0.48 21.99 10.69
CA SER A 227 -0.35 23.31 11.33
C SER A 227 1.11 23.72 11.58
N ARG A 228 2.03 22.75 11.67
CA ARG A 228 3.46 22.96 11.96
C ARG A 228 4.39 22.66 10.78
N VAL A 229 3.88 22.14 9.66
CA VAL A 229 4.70 21.87 8.46
C VAL A 229 5.12 23.21 7.83
N PRO A 230 6.42 23.54 7.76
CA PRO A 230 6.91 24.73 7.08
C PRO A 230 6.65 24.67 5.57
N GLU A 231 6.38 25.82 4.95
CA GLU A 231 6.07 25.89 3.52
C GLU A 231 7.29 25.60 2.64
N HIS A 232 8.45 26.09 3.05
CA HIS A 232 9.68 26.05 2.27
C HIS A 232 10.77 25.24 2.98
N LYS A 233 11.78 24.81 2.20
CA LYS A 233 12.97 24.08 2.64
C LYS A 233 13.52 24.67 3.95
N ILE A 234 13.67 23.83 4.97
CA ILE A 234 14.31 24.21 6.24
C ILE A 234 15.76 24.60 5.94
N GLN A 235 16.15 25.83 6.31
CA GLN A 235 17.48 26.38 6.06
C GLN A 235 18.48 25.96 7.13
N SER A 236 19.72 25.69 6.72
CA SER A 236 20.82 25.50 7.67
C SER A 236 21.21 26.86 8.26
N GLN A 237 21.28 26.96 9.60
CA GLN A 237 21.81 28.16 10.24
C GLN A 237 23.32 28.29 9.97
N GLU A 238 23.78 29.49 9.58
CA GLU A 238 25.17 29.77 9.20
C GLU A 238 26.19 29.51 10.34
N SER A 239 25.73 29.45 11.60
CA SER A 239 26.55 29.31 12.80
C SER A 239 26.63 27.89 13.39
N GLY A 240 26.29 26.84 12.62
CA GLY A 240 26.52 25.44 13.06
C GLY A 240 25.49 24.90 14.07
N GLY A 241 24.24 25.34 14.00
CA GLY A 241 23.14 24.86 14.84
C GLY A 241 22.69 23.41 14.53
N LYS A 242 22.09 22.74 15.53
CA LYS A 242 21.47 21.41 15.36
C LYS A 242 20.07 21.54 14.74
N LEU A 243 19.69 20.60 13.86
CA LEU A 243 18.30 20.45 13.41
C LEU A 243 17.53 19.59 14.42
N VAL A 244 16.48 20.15 15.01
CA VAL A 244 15.54 19.43 15.88
C VAL A 244 14.22 19.29 15.13
N VAL A 245 13.68 18.06 15.09
CA VAL A 245 12.40 17.76 14.42
C VAL A 245 11.47 17.16 15.46
N ASP A 246 10.44 17.92 15.83
CA ASP A 246 9.41 17.48 16.77
C ASP A 246 8.25 16.84 16.01
N LEU A 247 7.96 15.58 16.32
CA LEU A 247 6.94 14.78 15.64
C LEU A 247 5.86 14.34 16.63
N GLU A 248 4.64 14.18 16.14
CA GLU A 248 3.52 13.65 16.91
C GLU A 248 3.24 12.19 16.57
N PRO A 249 2.78 11.37 17.51
CA PRO A 249 2.41 9.99 17.23
C PRO A 249 1.20 9.93 16.28
N VAL A 250 1.28 9.08 15.25
CA VAL A 250 0.15 8.80 14.37
C VAL A 250 -0.95 8.11 15.18
N PRO A 251 -2.22 8.56 15.09
CA PRO A 251 -3.34 7.91 15.76
C PRO A 251 -3.45 6.42 15.39
N LYS A 252 -3.98 5.59 16.28
CA LYS A 252 -3.90 4.14 16.14
C LYS A 252 -5.09 3.57 15.37
N PHE A 253 -5.23 3.97 14.10
CA PHE A 253 -6.38 3.68 13.23
C PHE A 253 -6.75 2.20 13.00
N LEU A 254 -5.90 1.25 13.40
CA LEU A 254 -6.23 -0.18 13.27
C LEU A 254 -7.42 -0.58 14.15
N SER A 255 -7.60 0.08 15.30
CA SER A 255 -8.82 -0.05 16.12
C SER A 255 -10.07 0.31 15.30
N ARG A 256 -10.05 1.45 14.59
CA ARG A 256 -11.19 1.91 13.76
C ARG A 256 -11.47 1.01 12.58
N LEU A 257 -10.43 0.41 11.99
CA LEU A 257 -10.60 -0.56 10.93
C LEU A 257 -11.47 -1.74 11.41
N VAL A 258 -11.17 -2.26 12.60
CA VAL A 258 -11.86 -3.39 13.21
C VAL A 258 -13.23 -3.00 13.78
N ASP A 259 -13.33 -1.86 14.47
CA ASP A 259 -14.55 -1.50 15.20
C ASP A 259 -15.61 -0.82 14.33
N SER A 260 -15.21 -0.20 13.20
CA SER A 260 -16.09 0.71 12.46
C SER A 260 -16.03 0.55 10.94
N TRP A 261 -14.84 0.52 10.34
CA TRP A 261 -14.75 0.63 8.87
C TRP A 261 -15.05 -0.69 8.18
N ALA A 262 -14.59 -1.81 8.73
CA ALA A 262 -14.74 -3.14 8.15
C ALA A 262 -14.88 -4.23 9.24
N PRO A 263 -15.93 -4.20 10.07
CA PRO A 263 -16.01 -5.01 11.30
C PRO A 263 -16.22 -6.51 11.09
N ILE A 264 -16.69 -6.92 9.90
CA ILE A 264 -16.96 -8.32 9.57
C ILE A 264 -15.79 -8.96 8.82
N SER A 265 -14.90 -8.15 8.26
CA SER A 265 -13.79 -8.59 7.43
C SER A 265 -12.71 -9.28 8.25
N MET A 266 -11.98 -10.20 7.62
CA MET A 266 -10.76 -10.74 8.22
C MET A 266 -9.63 -9.71 8.13
N ILE A 267 -8.95 -9.43 9.23
CA ILE A 267 -7.87 -8.44 9.31
C ILE A 267 -6.59 -9.12 9.80
N VAL A 268 -5.56 -9.05 8.95
CA VAL A 268 -4.22 -9.56 9.18
C VAL A 268 -3.25 -8.40 9.21
N SER A 269 -2.53 -8.24 10.32
CA SER A 269 -1.51 -7.19 10.46
C SER A 269 -0.11 -7.77 10.56
N PHE A 270 0.89 -6.93 10.31
CA PHE A 270 2.31 -7.31 10.41
C PHE A 270 2.98 -6.66 11.62
N LYS A 271 3.88 -7.41 12.24
CA LYS A 271 4.78 -6.90 13.28
C LYS A 271 6.23 -7.18 12.90
N LEU A 272 6.97 -6.13 12.56
CA LEU A 272 8.41 -6.19 12.32
C LEU A 272 9.14 -5.81 13.60
N GLU A 273 10.03 -6.68 14.07
CA GLU A 273 10.92 -6.39 15.19
C GLU A 273 12.36 -6.78 14.84
N THR A 274 13.31 -6.29 15.63
CA THR A 274 14.74 -6.66 15.52
C THR A 274 15.19 -7.57 16.65
N ASP A 275 14.38 -7.72 17.69
CA ASP A 275 14.63 -8.51 18.88
C ASP A 275 13.55 -9.60 19.03
N ASN A 276 14.00 -10.86 19.05
CA ASN A 276 13.13 -12.02 19.17
C ASN A 276 12.37 -12.07 20.50
N SER A 277 12.97 -11.57 21.58
CA SER A 277 12.40 -11.65 22.93
C SER A 277 11.13 -10.80 23.09
N ILE A 278 10.93 -9.81 22.21
CA ILE A 278 9.79 -8.90 22.26
C ILE A 278 8.77 -9.13 21.14
N LEU A 279 9.11 -9.91 20.10
CA LEU A 279 8.26 -10.07 18.91
C LEU A 279 6.87 -10.63 19.28
N ILE A 280 6.84 -11.77 19.96
CA ILE A 280 5.58 -12.43 20.37
C ILE A 280 4.78 -11.55 21.33
N LYS A 281 5.46 -10.95 22.32
CA LYS A 281 4.82 -10.05 23.28
C LYS A 281 4.15 -8.85 22.59
N LYS A 282 4.83 -8.24 21.61
CA LYS A 282 4.29 -7.11 20.85
C LYS A 282 3.21 -7.54 19.85
N ALA A 283 3.27 -8.76 19.32
CA ALA A 283 2.22 -9.32 18.47
C ALA A 283 0.94 -9.57 19.28
N ARG A 284 1.02 -10.26 20.43
CA ARG A 284 -0.10 -10.45 21.36
C ARG A 284 -0.68 -9.13 21.85
N GLY A 285 0.17 -8.18 22.23
CA GLY A 285 -0.27 -6.84 22.63
C GLY A 285 -0.99 -6.06 21.50
N ALA A 286 -0.72 -6.37 20.23
CA ALA A 286 -1.47 -5.81 19.10
C ALA A 286 -2.83 -6.49 18.92
N LEU A 287 -2.91 -7.82 19.11
CA LEU A 287 -4.18 -8.55 19.09
C LEU A 287 -5.11 -8.08 20.21
N GLU A 288 -4.60 -7.94 21.43
CA GLU A 288 -5.37 -7.44 22.58
C GLU A 288 -5.85 -6.00 22.38
N ARG A 289 -5.02 -5.15 21.77
CA ARG A 289 -5.34 -3.74 21.58
C ARG A 289 -6.35 -3.49 20.47
N TYR A 290 -6.24 -4.24 19.37
CA TYR A 290 -7.02 -3.96 18.16
C TYR A 290 -8.08 -5.02 17.87
N SER A 291 -8.13 -6.13 18.61
CA SER A 291 -9.13 -7.18 18.48
C SER A 291 -9.26 -7.79 17.07
N HIS A 292 -8.18 -7.77 16.28
CA HIS A 292 -8.13 -8.40 14.95
C HIS A 292 -7.67 -9.86 15.03
N GLN A 293 -7.77 -10.59 13.92
CA GLN A 293 -7.75 -12.05 13.92
C GLN A 293 -6.34 -12.67 13.89
N LEU A 294 -5.38 -12.01 13.25
CA LEU A 294 -4.03 -12.55 13.07
C LEU A 294 -2.97 -11.44 13.00
N VAL A 295 -1.87 -11.65 13.74
CA VAL A 295 -0.62 -10.91 13.54
C VAL A 295 0.42 -11.84 12.94
N ILE A 296 1.02 -11.44 11.82
CA ILE A 296 2.19 -12.10 11.26
C ILE A 296 3.44 -11.34 11.73
N GLY A 297 4.17 -11.97 12.64
CA GLY A 297 5.44 -11.47 13.16
C GLY A 297 6.60 -11.84 12.23
N ASN A 298 7.57 -10.93 12.08
CA ASN A 298 8.81 -11.25 11.40
C ASN A 298 10.00 -10.47 11.99
N LEU A 299 11.15 -11.14 12.12
CA LEU A 299 12.40 -10.49 12.51
C LEU A 299 13.08 -9.87 11.29
N LEU A 300 13.62 -8.67 11.42
CA LEU A 300 14.28 -7.96 10.30
C LEU A 300 15.33 -8.83 9.60
N GLN A 301 16.10 -9.60 10.38
CA GLN A 301 17.22 -10.43 9.95
C GLN A 301 16.75 -11.66 9.16
N THR A 302 15.62 -12.26 9.54
CA THR A 302 15.13 -13.52 8.96
C THR A 302 13.83 -13.38 8.18
N ARG A 303 13.31 -12.15 7.99
CA ARG A 303 12.01 -11.84 7.35
C ARG A 303 11.76 -12.44 5.96
N LYS A 304 12.81 -12.90 5.27
CA LYS A 304 12.76 -13.56 3.95
C LYS A 304 12.69 -15.09 4.03
N LYS A 305 12.93 -15.67 5.19
CA LYS A 305 13.05 -17.12 5.42
C LYS A 305 11.92 -17.67 6.29
N GLU A 306 11.54 -16.91 7.31
CA GLU A 306 10.54 -17.35 8.29
C GLU A 306 9.65 -16.18 8.73
N VAL A 307 8.46 -16.53 9.21
CA VAL A 307 7.49 -15.66 9.86
C VAL A 307 6.85 -16.45 11.00
N VAL A 308 6.24 -15.77 11.96
CA VAL A 308 5.43 -16.41 13.01
C VAL A 308 4.00 -15.92 12.90
N PHE A 309 3.06 -16.86 12.91
CA PHE A 309 1.63 -16.60 12.98
C PHE A 309 1.22 -16.54 14.45
N VAL A 310 0.64 -15.42 14.87
CA VAL A 310 0.18 -15.22 16.25
C VAL A 310 -1.31 -14.92 16.22
N THR A 311 -2.11 -15.78 16.86
CA THR A 311 -3.55 -15.60 17.09
C THR A 311 -3.80 -15.33 18.57
N GLN A 312 -5.07 -15.14 18.97
CA GLN A 312 -5.40 -14.93 20.38
C GLN A 312 -5.08 -16.16 21.25
N THR A 313 -5.14 -17.36 20.67
CA THR A 313 -5.02 -18.63 21.41
C THR A 313 -3.71 -19.37 21.14
N ASP A 314 -3.10 -19.18 19.97
CA ASP A 314 -1.96 -19.97 19.51
C ASP A 314 -0.87 -19.13 18.82
N GLU A 315 0.32 -19.72 18.73
CA GLU A 315 1.41 -19.23 17.90
C GLU A 315 2.09 -20.39 17.15
N THR A 316 2.36 -20.20 15.87
CA THR A 316 2.98 -21.22 15.00
C THR A 316 4.02 -20.57 14.10
N CYS A 317 5.22 -21.17 14.00
CA CYS A 317 6.27 -20.81 13.04
C CYS A 317 6.09 -21.53 11.71
#